data_AF-F0RAG0-F1
#
_entry.id   AF-F0RAG0-F1
#
_cell.length_a   1.000
_cell.length_b   1.000
_cell.length_c   1.000
_cell.angle_alpha   90.00
_cell.angle_beta   90.00
_cell.angle_gamma   90.00
#
_symmetry.space_group_name_H-M   'P 1'
#
loop_
_entity.id
_entity.type
_entity.pdbx_description
1 polymer ?
#
loop_
_entity_poly.entity_id
_entity_poly.type
_entity_poly.pdbx_seq_one_letter_code
_entity_poly.pdbx_strand_id
1 'polypeptide(L)'
;MSEKKSNTGLKVLAVLLGVGLLASIAYTVSLYKDREKTKTVLTQEKEYVVNDLTSLQSEYDKAIMESNATNEELVEARDRIAKYIDSVKTMKTDISSLSRYRRQVDLLKKERAFLLKKVDSLTTSNTMLAMERDSTYQELSRQTVFNDSLVVQNTQLADAVEKGSALNLAKFSVDAVKERNSGKLVSTTRASRADKLKICFTVADNAIAQAGDREFYIEVLDPQGNVLGEGTTKSNETGASLTYSKATAFYYENRTLDICDYVNKPVGDFQKGNYMAIVYDSKLKILGKSEFTLK
;
A
#
# COMPACT_ATOMS: atom_id res chain seq x y z
N MET A 1 39.84 128.74 -4.35
CA MET A 1 40.33 127.35 -4.45
C MET A 1 40.10 126.72 -3.09
N SER A 2 39.33 125.65 -2.87
CA SER A 2 39.04 124.47 -3.68
C SER A 2 37.62 123.93 -3.37
N GLU A 3 37.08 123.13 -4.28
CA GLU A 3 35.68 122.69 -4.43
C GLU A 3 35.11 121.84 -3.26
N LYS A 4 33.83 122.05 -2.93
CA LYS A 4 33.02 121.16 -2.10
C LYS A 4 32.40 120.07 -3.00
N LYS A 5 33.12 118.97 -3.21
CA LYS A 5 32.70 117.82 -4.03
C LYS A 5 31.38 117.21 -3.50
N SER A 6 30.40 117.03 -4.38
CA SER A 6 29.02 116.65 -4.07
C SER A 6 28.91 115.20 -3.54
N ASN A 7 28.21 115.06 -2.40
CA ASN A 7 28.05 113.81 -1.64
C ASN A 7 26.71 113.09 -1.97
N THR A 8 26.06 113.47 -3.07
CA THR A 8 24.71 113.00 -3.44
C THR A 8 24.75 111.63 -4.12
N GLY A 9 25.74 111.37 -4.98
CA GLY A 9 25.95 110.06 -5.60
C GLY A 9 26.27 108.98 -4.58
N LEU A 10 27.05 109.29 -3.54
CA LEU A 10 27.40 108.36 -2.46
C LEU A 10 26.19 107.98 -1.60
N LYS A 11 25.27 108.93 -1.33
CA LYS A 11 24.04 108.67 -0.58
C LYS A 11 23.03 107.83 -1.35
N VAL A 12 22.86 108.08 -2.66
CA VAL A 12 22.00 107.26 -3.52
C VAL A 12 22.56 105.84 -3.66
N LEU A 13 23.89 105.70 -3.80
CA LEU A 13 24.56 104.40 -3.81
C LEU A 13 24.36 103.66 -2.47
N ALA A 14 24.49 104.34 -1.34
CA ALA A 14 24.30 103.77 -0.01
C ALA A 14 22.86 103.29 0.23
N VAL A 15 21.87 104.05 -0.24
CA VAL A 15 20.45 103.65 -0.16
C VAL A 15 20.16 102.45 -1.06
N LEU A 16 20.66 102.44 -2.30
CA LEU A 16 20.52 101.30 -3.22
C LEU A 16 21.20 100.03 -2.67
N LEU A 17 22.38 100.17 -2.09
CA LEU A 17 23.08 99.07 -1.41
C LEU A 17 22.30 98.56 -0.20
N GLY A 18 21.72 99.46 0.61
CA GLY A 18 20.87 99.09 1.75
C GLY A 18 19.62 98.31 1.34
N VAL A 19 18.94 98.74 0.26
CA VAL A 19 17.76 98.05 -0.28
C VAL A 19 18.16 96.69 -0.88
N GLY A 20 19.29 96.60 -1.59
CA GLY A 20 19.83 95.34 -2.11
C GLY A 20 20.18 94.35 -1.00
N LEU A 21 20.76 94.83 0.11
CA LEU A 21 21.05 94.03 1.30
C LEU A 21 19.76 93.48 1.94
N LEU A 22 18.75 94.33 2.15
CA LEU A 22 17.47 93.90 2.71
C LEU A 22 16.74 92.89 1.81
N ALA A 23 16.78 93.08 0.49
CA ALA A 23 16.24 92.11 -0.47
C ALA A 23 16.98 90.77 -0.42
N SER A 24 18.32 90.80 -0.30
CA SER A 24 19.13 89.58 -0.16
C SER A 24 18.82 88.83 1.14
N ILE A 25 18.65 89.54 2.26
CA ILE A 25 18.30 88.96 3.56
C ILE A 25 16.90 88.34 3.50
N ALA A 26 15.91 89.06 2.94
CA ALA A 26 14.55 88.53 2.77
C ALA A 26 14.52 87.28 1.89
N TYR A 27 15.28 87.27 0.79
CA TYR A 27 15.44 86.11 -0.07
C TYR A 27 16.12 84.94 0.66
N THR A 28 17.20 85.19 1.42
CA THR A 28 17.87 84.17 2.22
C THR A 28 16.95 83.58 3.30
N VAL A 29 16.13 84.39 3.97
CA VAL A 29 15.16 83.93 4.97
C VAL A 29 14.04 83.10 4.32
N SER A 30 13.52 83.50 3.15
CA SER A 30 12.55 82.70 2.39
C SER A 30 13.15 81.36 1.97
N LEU A 31 14.37 81.38 1.42
CA LEU A 31 15.10 80.19 1.00
C LEU A 31 15.36 79.25 2.19
N TYR A 32 15.69 79.79 3.37
CA TYR A 32 15.88 79.01 4.59
C TYR A 32 14.58 78.34 5.04
N LYS A 33 13.46 79.08 5.06
CA LYS A 33 12.14 78.53 5.39
C LYS A 33 11.70 77.44 4.41
N ASP A 34 11.94 77.61 3.11
CA ASP A 34 11.61 76.61 2.09
C ASP A 34 12.51 75.37 2.20
N ARG A 35 13.79 75.55 2.52
CA ARG A 35 14.72 74.45 2.83
C ARG A 35 14.28 73.67 4.06
N GLU A 36 13.85 74.36 5.12
CA GLU A 36 13.42 73.74 6.36
C GLU A 36 12.11 72.97 6.18
N LYS A 37 11.12 73.54 5.49
CA LYS A 37 9.90 72.83 5.08
C LYS A 37 10.22 71.59 4.25
N THR A 38 11.09 71.71 3.24
CA THR A 38 11.50 70.58 2.39
C THR A 38 12.21 69.50 3.19
N LYS A 39 13.09 69.88 4.12
CA LYS A 39 13.79 68.94 5.01
C LYS A 39 12.83 68.22 5.95
N THR A 40 11.82 68.91 6.47
CA THR A 40 10.78 68.31 7.34
C THR A 40 9.93 67.31 6.56
N VAL A 41 9.45 67.68 5.36
CA VAL A 41 8.67 66.78 4.49
C VAL A 41 9.49 65.54 4.11
N LEU A 42 10.76 65.71 3.73
CA LEU A 42 11.64 64.58 3.40
C LEU A 42 11.94 63.68 4.60
N THR A 43 12.03 64.25 5.81
CA THR A 43 12.22 63.47 7.04
C THR A 43 10.98 62.64 7.37
N GLN A 44 9.78 63.23 7.27
CA GLN A 44 8.52 62.51 7.45
C GLN A 44 8.36 61.42 6.39
N GLU A 45 8.67 61.72 5.14
CA GLU A 45 8.60 60.76 4.04
C GLU A 45 9.57 59.58 4.21
N LYS A 46 10.77 59.84 4.73
CA LYS A 46 11.73 58.81 5.12
C LYS A 46 11.18 57.91 6.22
N GLU A 47 10.52 58.48 7.22
CA GLU A 47 9.89 57.73 8.31
C GLU A 47 8.77 56.82 7.79
N TYR A 48 7.92 57.31 6.87
CA TYR A 48 6.91 56.47 6.22
C TYR A 48 7.53 55.27 5.47
N VAL A 49 8.62 55.48 4.74
CA VAL A 49 9.33 54.38 4.04
C VAL A 49 9.89 53.35 5.03
N VAL A 50 10.46 53.80 6.15
CA VAL A 50 10.96 52.89 7.20
C VAL A 50 9.81 52.11 7.84
N ASN A 51 8.68 52.76 8.11
CA ASN A 51 7.51 52.11 8.67
C ASN A 51 6.93 51.05 7.72
N ASP A 52 6.82 51.37 6.42
CA ASP A 52 6.37 50.43 5.39
C ASP A 52 7.29 49.20 5.31
N LEU A 53 8.62 49.40 5.31
CA LEU A 53 9.59 48.31 5.30
C LEU A 53 9.53 47.47 6.58
N THR A 54 9.38 48.11 7.75
CA THR A 54 9.25 47.42 9.04
C THR A 54 7.97 46.60 9.10
N SER A 55 6.87 47.13 8.55
CA SER A 55 5.62 46.40 8.39
C SER A 55 5.80 45.16 7.50
N LEU A 56 6.44 45.32 6.34
CA LEU A 56 6.73 44.19 5.45
C LEU A 56 7.57 43.11 6.15
N GLN A 57 8.60 43.53 6.89
CA GLN A 57 9.46 42.62 7.66
C GLN A 57 8.62 41.79 8.65
N SER A 58 7.75 42.45 9.42
CA SER A 58 6.87 41.78 10.39
C SER A 58 5.90 40.80 9.74
N GLU A 59 5.38 41.12 8.54
CA GLU A 59 4.51 40.21 7.80
C GLU A 59 5.25 38.95 7.31
N TYR A 60 6.52 39.08 6.92
CA TYR A 60 7.36 37.92 6.60
C TYR A 60 7.66 37.08 7.84
N ASP A 61 8.01 37.71 8.98
CA ASP A 61 8.27 37.00 10.23
C ASP A 61 7.03 36.17 10.65
N LYS A 62 5.84 36.75 10.51
CA LYS A 62 4.57 36.03 10.74
C LYS A 62 4.42 34.83 9.80
N ALA A 63 4.61 35.01 8.50
CA ALA A 63 4.46 33.94 7.52
C ALA A 63 5.48 32.80 7.73
N ILE A 64 6.70 33.13 8.14
CA ILE A 64 7.74 32.14 8.49
C ILE A 64 7.32 31.29 9.69
N MET A 65 6.76 31.91 10.72
CA MET A 65 6.25 31.18 11.90
C MET A 65 5.07 30.28 11.56
N GLU A 66 4.13 30.75 10.72
CA GLU A 66 2.91 30.01 10.36
C GLU A 66 3.19 28.84 9.40
N SER A 67 4.23 28.93 8.56
CA SER A 67 4.52 27.93 7.54
C SER A 67 5.02 26.58 8.09
N ASN A 68 5.36 26.48 9.39
CA ASN A 68 5.96 25.29 10.05
C ASN A 68 7.20 24.66 9.36
N ALA A 69 7.67 25.26 8.27
CA ALA A 69 8.80 24.88 7.45
C ALA A 69 9.60 26.13 7.13
N THR A 70 10.93 26.03 7.13
CA THR A 70 11.82 27.11 6.72
C THR A 70 11.66 27.35 5.22
N ASN A 71 10.82 28.31 4.84
CA ASN A 71 10.79 28.80 3.47
C ASN A 71 11.97 29.75 3.26
N GLU A 72 13.05 29.21 2.71
CA GLU A 72 14.29 29.94 2.43
C GLU A 72 14.04 31.25 1.67
N GLU A 73 13.12 31.25 0.70
CA GLU A 73 12.75 32.45 -0.07
C GLU A 73 12.16 33.56 0.82
N LEU A 74 11.35 33.21 1.84
CA LEU A 74 10.80 34.19 2.80
C LEU A 74 11.89 34.73 3.73
N VAL A 75 12.79 33.85 4.21
CA VAL A 75 13.89 34.24 5.09
C VAL A 75 14.82 35.21 4.38
N GLU A 76 15.20 34.90 3.14
CA GLU A 76 16.03 35.78 2.32
C GLU A 76 15.35 37.12 2.03
N ALA A 77 14.05 37.12 1.69
CA ALA A 77 13.29 38.35 1.45
C ALA A 77 13.23 39.23 2.71
N ARG A 78 13.03 38.63 3.88
CA ARG A 78 13.05 39.30 5.18
C ARG A 78 14.41 39.91 5.48
N ASP A 79 15.49 39.18 5.24
CA ASP A 79 16.87 39.66 5.43
C ASP A 79 17.23 40.79 4.45
N ARG A 80 16.75 40.72 3.19
CA ARG A 80 16.88 41.83 2.23
C ARG A 80 16.18 43.09 2.74
N ILE A 81 14.97 42.97 3.28
CA ILE A 81 14.22 44.11 3.84
C ILE A 81 14.96 44.71 5.04
N ALA A 82 15.51 43.90 5.94
CA ALA A 82 16.30 44.39 7.08
C ALA A 82 17.49 45.27 6.61
N LYS A 83 18.25 44.79 5.60
CA LYS A 83 19.34 45.58 4.99
C LYS A 83 18.85 46.88 4.34
N TYR A 84 17.65 46.86 3.74
CA TYR A 84 17.03 48.06 3.17
C TYR A 84 16.62 49.07 4.24
N ILE A 85 16.08 48.62 5.38
CA ILE A 85 15.73 49.48 6.51
C ILE A 85 16.97 50.22 7.03
N ASP A 86 18.08 49.50 7.22
CA ASP A 86 19.34 50.09 7.69
C ASP A 86 19.91 51.12 6.70
N SER A 87 19.81 50.82 5.40
CA SER A 87 20.24 51.71 4.32
C SER A 87 19.39 52.98 4.27
N VAL A 88 18.07 52.87 4.43
CA VAL A 88 17.17 54.04 4.47
C VAL A 88 17.45 54.87 5.72
N LYS A 89 17.56 54.25 6.92
CA LYS A 89 17.83 54.97 8.18
C LYS A 89 19.11 55.79 8.16
N THR A 90 20.19 55.28 7.57
CA THR A 90 21.51 55.93 7.51
C THR A 90 21.67 56.96 6.37
N MET A 91 20.72 56.99 5.42
CA MET A 91 20.77 57.90 4.26
C MET A 91 20.59 59.39 4.63
N LYS A 92 21.35 60.27 3.98
CA LYS A 92 21.12 61.73 3.98
C LYS A 92 19.84 62.06 3.21
N THR A 93 18.99 62.95 3.74
CA THR A 93 17.69 63.30 3.14
C THR A 93 17.86 64.04 1.81
N ASP A 94 17.87 63.28 0.71
CA ASP A 94 17.91 63.75 -0.68
C ASP A 94 16.71 63.19 -1.47
N ILE A 95 16.07 64.04 -2.26
CA ILE A 95 14.83 63.77 -3.03
C ILE A 95 15.05 62.62 -4.02
N SER A 96 16.20 62.60 -4.69
CA SER A 96 16.50 61.59 -5.72
C SER A 96 16.66 60.19 -5.14
N SER A 97 17.23 60.10 -3.94
CA SER A 97 17.47 58.84 -3.25
C SER A 97 16.19 58.29 -2.63
N LEU A 98 15.37 59.15 -2.03
CA LEU A 98 14.08 58.77 -1.44
C LEU A 98 13.08 58.23 -2.49
N SER A 99 13.03 58.83 -3.68
CA SER A 99 12.23 58.33 -4.80
C SER A 99 12.62 56.92 -5.25
N ARG A 100 13.92 56.59 -5.25
CA ARG A 100 14.40 55.23 -5.57
C ARG A 100 13.94 54.21 -4.52
N TYR A 101 14.05 54.54 -3.24
CA TYR A 101 13.60 53.64 -2.17
C TYR A 101 12.09 53.42 -2.18
N ARG A 102 11.27 54.43 -2.51
CA ARG A 102 9.83 54.26 -2.71
C ARG A 102 9.52 53.24 -3.80
N ARG A 103 10.17 53.36 -4.97
CA ARG A 103 10.02 52.37 -6.06
C ARG A 103 10.42 50.98 -5.60
N GLN A 104 11.47 50.87 -4.80
CA GLN A 104 11.92 49.60 -4.26
C GLN A 104 10.92 49.00 -3.26
N VAL A 105 10.30 49.82 -2.39
CA VAL A 105 9.22 49.38 -1.49
C VAL A 105 8.05 48.83 -2.29
N ASP A 106 7.65 49.48 -3.38
CA ASP A 106 6.58 48.98 -4.24
C ASP A 106 6.92 47.63 -4.89
N LEU A 107 8.18 47.42 -5.27
CA LEU A 107 8.66 46.12 -5.77
C LEU A 107 8.63 45.05 -4.67
N LEU A 108 9.10 45.37 -3.46
CA LEU A 108 9.10 44.46 -2.31
C LEU A 108 7.67 44.11 -1.86
N LYS A 109 6.72 45.04 -1.96
CA LYS A 109 5.28 44.80 -1.73
C LYS A 109 4.73 43.78 -2.74
N LYS A 110 5.09 43.90 -4.02
CA LYS A 110 4.69 42.95 -5.07
C LYS A 110 5.32 41.58 -4.88
N GLU A 111 6.62 41.54 -4.58
CA GLU A 111 7.36 40.30 -4.30
C GLU A 111 6.74 39.57 -3.09
N ARG A 112 6.41 40.31 -2.02
CA ARG A 112 5.69 39.75 -0.86
C ARG A 112 4.36 39.13 -1.27
N ALA A 113 3.52 39.88 -1.99
CA ALA A 113 2.22 39.38 -2.40
C ALA A 113 2.34 38.08 -3.23
N PHE A 114 3.36 38.00 -4.08
CA PHE A 114 3.66 36.79 -4.84
C PHE A 114 4.10 35.63 -3.95
N LEU A 115 5.06 35.85 -3.04
CA LEU A 115 5.59 34.81 -2.15
C LEU A 115 4.53 34.28 -1.18
N LEU A 116 3.68 35.15 -0.61
CA LEU A 116 2.57 34.72 0.25
C LEU A 116 1.56 33.88 -0.53
N LYS A 117 1.18 34.29 -1.74
CA LYS A 117 0.29 33.50 -2.60
C LYS A 117 0.88 32.12 -2.93
N LYS A 118 2.19 32.05 -3.14
CA LYS A 118 2.90 30.77 -3.38
C LYS A 118 2.84 29.88 -2.14
N VAL A 119 3.07 30.43 -0.94
CA VAL A 119 2.93 29.69 0.32
C VAL A 119 1.51 29.18 0.52
N ASP A 120 0.50 30.03 0.34
CA ASP A 120 -0.90 29.65 0.47
C ASP A 120 -1.27 28.50 -0.48
N SER A 121 -0.80 28.58 -1.73
CA SER A 121 -1.00 27.52 -2.73
C SER A 121 -0.31 26.22 -2.33
N LEU A 122 0.93 26.27 -1.86
CA LEU A 122 1.68 25.08 -1.45
C LEU A 122 1.08 24.44 -0.21
N THR A 123 0.68 25.25 0.78
CA THR A 123 -0.02 24.78 1.99
C THR A 123 -1.32 24.10 1.62
N THR A 124 -2.13 24.71 0.74
CA THR A 124 -3.37 24.12 0.26
C THR A 124 -3.11 22.78 -0.45
N SER A 125 -2.15 22.72 -1.38
CA SER A 125 -1.77 21.48 -2.06
C SER A 125 -1.29 20.40 -1.09
N ASN A 126 -0.47 20.74 -0.11
CA ASN A 126 0.00 19.79 0.91
C ASN A 126 -1.15 19.25 1.77
N THR A 127 -2.12 20.09 2.15
CA THR A 127 -3.29 19.63 2.89
C THR A 127 -4.16 18.68 2.06
N MET A 128 -4.37 18.97 0.78
CA MET A 128 -5.11 18.08 -0.12
C MET A 128 -4.37 16.74 -0.31
N LEU A 129 -3.06 16.77 -0.53
CA LEU A 129 -2.24 15.56 -0.66
C LEU A 129 -2.26 14.72 0.63
N ALA A 130 -2.23 15.35 1.80
CA ALA A 130 -2.35 14.65 3.07
C ALA A 130 -3.73 13.97 3.21
N MET A 131 -4.81 14.66 2.86
CA MET A 131 -6.17 14.09 2.87
C MET A 131 -6.32 12.93 1.87
N GLU A 132 -5.81 13.09 0.65
CA GLU A 132 -5.86 12.05 -0.38
C GLU A 132 -5.04 10.82 0.03
N ARG A 133 -3.85 11.02 0.61
CA ARG A 133 -3.03 9.94 1.16
C ARG A 133 -3.77 9.19 2.26
N ASP A 134 -4.37 9.90 3.21
CA ASP A 134 -5.08 9.29 4.34
C ASP A 134 -6.31 8.51 3.86
N SER A 135 -7.06 9.07 2.90
CA SER A 135 -8.18 8.39 2.23
C SER A 135 -7.72 7.13 1.49
N THR A 136 -6.63 7.22 0.73
CA THR A 136 -6.06 6.08 -0.01
C THR A 136 -5.60 4.99 0.94
N TYR A 137 -4.94 5.35 2.04
CA TYR A 137 -4.50 4.39 3.05
C TYR A 137 -5.68 3.68 3.71
N GLN A 138 -6.76 4.41 4.01
CA GLN A 138 -7.96 3.83 4.59
C GLN A 138 -8.65 2.85 3.61
N GLU A 139 -8.75 3.23 2.33
CA GLU A 139 -9.31 2.34 1.30
C GLU A 139 -8.45 1.09 1.09
N LEU A 140 -7.12 1.26 1.01
CA LEU A 140 -6.18 0.15 0.91
C LEU A 140 -6.29 -0.79 2.10
N SER A 141 -6.37 -0.27 3.32
CA SER A 141 -6.55 -1.07 4.53
C SER A 141 -7.86 -1.87 4.50
N ARG A 142 -8.96 -1.23 4.07
CA ARG A 142 -10.26 -1.92 3.89
C ARG A 142 -10.16 -3.05 2.86
N GLN A 143 -9.49 -2.81 1.72
CA GLN A 143 -9.29 -3.82 0.69
C GLN A 143 -8.41 -4.98 1.15
N THR A 144 -7.33 -4.71 1.90
CA THR A 144 -6.47 -5.76 2.48
C THR A 144 -7.27 -6.66 3.41
N VAL A 145 -8.02 -6.10 4.35
CA VAL A 145 -8.86 -6.89 5.29
C VAL A 145 -9.89 -7.73 4.55
N PHE A 146 -10.53 -7.17 3.52
CA PHE A 146 -11.49 -7.89 2.70
C PHE A 146 -10.83 -9.05 1.94
N ASN A 147 -9.66 -8.83 1.35
CA ASN A 147 -8.90 -9.86 0.64
C ASN A 147 -8.46 -10.98 1.57
N ASP A 148 -7.92 -10.65 2.76
CA ASP A 148 -7.55 -11.62 3.77
C ASP A 148 -8.76 -12.49 4.17
N SER A 149 -9.94 -11.88 4.33
CA SER A 149 -11.19 -12.61 4.60
C SER A 149 -11.56 -13.56 3.46
N LEU A 150 -11.44 -13.13 2.20
CA LEU A 150 -11.70 -13.98 1.04
C LEU A 150 -10.73 -15.16 0.96
N VAL A 151 -9.44 -14.96 1.27
CA VAL A 151 -8.45 -16.03 1.31
C VAL A 151 -8.80 -17.05 2.38
N VAL A 152 -9.16 -16.61 3.59
CA VAL A 152 -9.59 -17.51 4.67
C VAL A 152 -10.86 -18.28 4.28
N GLN A 153 -11.86 -17.61 3.70
CA GLN A 153 -13.09 -18.29 3.26
C GLN A 153 -12.80 -19.30 2.15
N ASN A 154 -11.96 -18.96 1.17
CA ASN A 154 -11.63 -19.84 0.07
C ASN A 154 -10.84 -21.07 0.53
N THR A 155 -9.90 -20.89 1.47
CA THR A 155 -9.17 -22.03 2.06
C THR A 155 -10.07 -22.96 2.86
N GLN A 156 -11.02 -22.41 3.64
CA GLN A 156 -12.02 -23.21 4.36
C GLN A 156 -12.95 -23.97 3.41
N LEU A 157 -13.40 -23.31 2.33
CA LEU A 157 -14.23 -23.93 1.30
C LEU A 157 -13.46 -25.03 0.55
N ALA A 158 -12.19 -24.80 0.22
CA ALA A 158 -11.34 -25.79 -0.43
C ALA A 158 -11.16 -27.04 0.44
N ASP A 159 -10.89 -26.88 1.75
CA ASP A 159 -10.79 -28.01 2.69
C ASP A 159 -12.14 -28.74 2.87
N ALA A 160 -13.24 -27.99 2.95
CA ALA A 160 -14.59 -28.59 3.02
C ALA A 160 -14.94 -29.38 1.75
N VAL A 161 -14.60 -28.85 0.57
CA VAL A 161 -14.78 -29.55 -0.71
C VAL A 161 -13.86 -30.75 -0.81
N GLU A 162 -12.58 -30.67 -0.42
CA GLU A 162 -11.68 -31.83 -0.42
C GLU A 162 -12.21 -32.96 0.47
N LYS A 163 -12.66 -32.64 1.68
CA LYS A 163 -13.24 -33.63 2.60
C LYS A 163 -14.58 -34.17 2.11
N GLY A 164 -15.44 -33.29 1.59
CA GLY A 164 -16.78 -33.65 1.13
C GLY A 164 -16.79 -34.43 -0.18
N SER A 165 -15.81 -34.20 -1.07
CA SER A 165 -15.66 -34.88 -2.36
C SER A 165 -14.98 -36.25 -2.26
N ALA A 166 -14.48 -36.64 -1.08
CA ALA A 166 -13.88 -37.95 -0.88
C ALA A 166 -14.93 -39.06 -1.12
N LEU A 167 -14.54 -40.08 -1.87
CA LEU A 167 -15.38 -41.24 -2.14
C LEU A 167 -15.38 -42.17 -0.91
N ASN A 168 -16.54 -42.73 -0.59
CA ASN A 168 -16.71 -43.69 0.50
C ASN A 168 -17.39 -44.96 -0.01
N LEU A 169 -17.23 -46.07 0.72
CA LEU A 169 -17.91 -47.32 0.42
C LEU A 169 -19.23 -47.40 1.19
N ALA A 170 -20.34 -47.58 0.48
CA ALA A 170 -21.65 -47.86 1.07
C ALA A 170 -21.78 -49.32 1.53
N LYS A 171 -21.09 -50.23 0.83
CA LYS A 171 -21.05 -51.67 1.15
C LYS A 171 -19.68 -52.22 0.84
N PHE A 172 -19.26 -53.21 1.62
CA PHE A 172 -18.04 -53.97 1.40
C PHE A 172 -18.24 -55.41 1.83
N SER A 173 -17.87 -56.36 0.97
CA SER A 173 -18.03 -57.79 1.21
C SER A 173 -16.91 -58.60 0.56
N VAL A 174 -16.50 -59.66 1.23
CA VAL A 174 -15.48 -60.59 0.74
C VAL A 174 -16.00 -62.02 0.81
N ASP A 175 -15.94 -62.73 -0.30
CA ASP A 175 -16.35 -64.13 -0.43
C ASP A 175 -15.23 -64.97 -1.03
N ALA A 176 -14.85 -66.06 -0.37
CA ALA A 176 -14.01 -67.06 -1.00
C ALA A 176 -14.83 -67.91 -1.97
N VAL A 177 -14.33 -68.07 -3.20
CA VAL A 177 -15.02 -68.78 -4.28
C VAL A 177 -14.16 -69.90 -4.86
N LYS A 178 -14.82 -71.02 -5.15
CA LYS A 178 -14.29 -72.14 -5.91
C LYS A 178 -14.71 -72.02 -7.37
N GLU A 179 -13.78 -72.21 -8.28
CA GLU A 179 -14.06 -72.32 -9.71
C GLU A 179 -14.33 -73.79 -10.07
N ARG A 180 -15.55 -74.08 -10.54
CA ARG A 180 -15.88 -75.43 -11.04
C ARG A 180 -15.25 -75.65 -12.41
N ASN A 181 -15.13 -76.91 -12.84
CA ASN A 181 -14.71 -77.27 -14.20
C ASN A 181 -15.56 -76.61 -15.30
N SER A 182 -16.79 -76.18 -14.99
CA SER A 182 -17.67 -75.45 -15.89
C SER A 182 -17.40 -73.93 -15.94
N GLY A 183 -16.35 -73.43 -15.26
CA GLY A 183 -16.08 -72.00 -15.05
C GLY A 183 -16.98 -71.31 -14.04
N LYS A 184 -17.96 -72.01 -13.44
CA LYS A 184 -18.89 -71.41 -12.49
C LYS A 184 -18.21 -71.20 -11.13
N LEU A 185 -18.21 -69.95 -10.65
CA LEU A 185 -17.75 -69.59 -9.31
C LEU A 185 -18.83 -69.89 -8.26
N VAL A 186 -18.46 -70.58 -7.18
CA VAL A 186 -19.36 -70.95 -6.07
C VAL A 186 -18.70 -70.64 -4.74
N SER A 187 -19.41 -69.96 -3.84
CA SER A 187 -18.89 -69.60 -2.52
C SER A 187 -18.50 -70.83 -1.69
N THR A 188 -17.39 -70.74 -0.97
CA THR A 188 -16.86 -71.78 -0.09
C THR A 188 -16.21 -71.12 1.12
N THR A 189 -16.34 -71.74 2.29
CA THR A 189 -15.58 -71.32 3.48
C THR A 189 -14.35 -72.18 3.71
N ARG A 190 -14.10 -73.21 2.90
CA ARG A 190 -12.97 -74.13 3.08
C ARG A 190 -11.72 -73.61 2.37
N ALA A 191 -10.62 -73.47 3.09
CA ALA A 191 -9.37 -72.91 2.57
C ALA A 191 -8.82 -73.71 1.38
N SER A 192 -8.79 -75.05 1.50
CA SER A 192 -8.33 -75.97 0.45
C SER A 192 -9.25 -76.10 -0.77
N ARG A 193 -10.40 -75.44 -0.76
CA ARG A 193 -11.36 -75.44 -1.89
C ARG A 193 -11.50 -74.08 -2.54
N ALA A 194 -10.98 -73.02 -1.91
CA ALA A 194 -11.06 -71.68 -2.44
C ALA A 194 -9.98 -71.49 -3.51
N ASP A 195 -10.39 -70.99 -4.68
CA ASP A 195 -9.49 -70.69 -5.79
C ASP A 195 -9.21 -69.19 -5.89
N LYS A 196 -10.21 -68.37 -5.55
CA LYS A 196 -10.15 -66.91 -5.59
C LYS A 196 -10.89 -66.30 -4.40
N LEU A 197 -10.52 -65.09 -4.03
CA LEU A 197 -11.28 -64.22 -3.14
C LEU A 197 -12.01 -63.18 -3.99
N LYS A 198 -13.33 -63.23 -3.97
CA LYS A 198 -14.20 -62.24 -4.60
C LYS A 198 -14.40 -61.08 -3.64
N ILE A 199 -13.94 -59.90 -4.03
CA ILE A 199 -13.95 -58.70 -3.21
C ILE A 199 -14.88 -57.71 -3.90
N CYS A 200 -16.02 -57.42 -3.28
CA CYS A 200 -17.00 -56.50 -3.83
C CYS A 200 -17.21 -55.31 -2.91
N PHE A 201 -17.26 -54.13 -3.48
CA PHE A 201 -17.59 -52.91 -2.78
C PHE A 201 -18.51 -52.03 -3.62
N THR A 202 -19.36 -51.28 -2.93
CA THR A 202 -20.27 -50.30 -3.54
C THR A 202 -19.72 -48.92 -3.23
N VAL A 203 -19.26 -48.18 -4.23
CA VAL A 203 -18.92 -46.76 -4.08
C VAL A 203 -20.20 -45.98 -3.90
N ALA A 204 -20.30 -45.18 -2.84
CA ALA A 204 -21.46 -44.33 -2.57
C ALA A 204 -21.59 -43.22 -3.65
N ASP A 205 -22.81 -42.77 -3.89
CA ASP A 205 -23.06 -41.55 -4.66
C ASP A 205 -22.51 -40.32 -3.92
N ASN A 206 -21.97 -39.37 -4.68
CA ASN A 206 -21.40 -38.15 -4.15
C ASN A 206 -21.51 -37.06 -5.21
N ALA A 207 -22.44 -36.12 -5.01
CA ALA A 207 -22.74 -35.06 -5.97
C ALA A 207 -21.61 -34.00 -6.12
N ILE A 208 -20.71 -33.89 -5.13
CA ILE A 208 -19.61 -32.92 -5.13
C ILE A 208 -18.26 -33.53 -5.48
N ALA A 209 -18.18 -34.86 -5.60
CA ALA A 209 -17.01 -35.52 -6.17
C ALA A 209 -16.87 -35.19 -7.67
N GLN A 210 -15.66 -35.25 -8.21
CA GLN A 210 -15.47 -35.12 -9.65
C GLN A 210 -15.74 -36.45 -10.36
N ALA A 211 -16.55 -36.45 -11.43
CA ALA A 211 -16.68 -37.60 -12.32
C ALA A 211 -15.36 -37.85 -13.06
N GLY A 212 -15.04 -39.12 -13.31
CA GLY A 212 -13.82 -39.48 -14.02
C GLY A 212 -13.28 -40.86 -13.68
N ASP A 213 -12.15 -41.19 -14.29
CA ASP A 213 -11.41 -42.41 -13.98
C ASP A 213 -10.90 -42.39 -12.54
N ARG A 214 -11.15 -43.48 -11.83
CA ARG A 214 -10.74 -43.74 -10.45
C ARG A 214 -10.01 -45.05 -10.39
N GLU A 215 -9.08 -45.15 -9.44
CA GLU A 215 -8.36 -46.37 -9.13
C GLU A 215 -8.35 -46.55 -7.62
N PHE A 216 -8.82 -47.72 -7.17
CA PHE A 216 -8.73 -48.16 -5.78
C PHE A 216 -7.74 -49.31 -5.67
N TYR A 217 -7.10 -49.41 -4.50
CA TYR A 217 -6.13 -50.46 -4.20
C TYR A 217 -6.69 -51.40 -3.14
N ILE A 218 -6.58 -52.69 -3.38
CA ILE A 218 -7.09 -53.75 -2.52
C ILE A 218 -5.90 -54.48 -1.91
N GLU A 219 -5.77 -54.43 -0.60
CA GLU A 219 -4.81 -55.20 0.18
C GLU A 219 -5.54 -56.35 0.85
N VAL A 220 -5.06 -57.58 0.67
CA VAL A 220 -5.58 -58.73 1.40
C VAL A 220 -4.45 -59.34 2.21
N LEU A 221 -4.62 -59.36 3.52
CA LEU A 221 -3.69 -59.96 4.47
C LEU A 221 -4.10 -61.40 4.78
N ASP A 222 -3.13 -62.29 4.74
CA ASP A 222 -3.25 -63.67 5.21
C ASP A 222 -3.27 -63.77 6.75
N PRO A 223 -3.53 -64.95 7.34
CA PRO A 223 -3.53 -65.14 8.80
C PRO A 223 -2.19 -64.88 9.48
N GLN A 224 -1.11 -64.75 8.71
CA GLN A 224 0.23 -64.41 9.17
C GLN A 224 0.54 -62.92 9.00
N GLY A 225 -0.37 -62.14 8.41
CA GLY A 225 -0.22 -60.71 8.17
C GLY A 225 0.51 -60.35 6.87
N ASN A 226 0.75 -61.31 5.97
CA ASN A 226 1.40 -61.04 4.68
C ASN A 226 0.36 -60.65 3.62
N VAL A 227 0.74 -59.73 2.72
CA VAL A 227 -0.08 -59.36 1.57
C VAL A 227 -0.14 -60.52 0.58
N LEU A 228 -1.34 -60.91 0.18
CA LEU A 228 -1.56 -61.96 -0.81
C LEU A 228 -1.24 -61.49 -2.24
N GLY A 229 -0.67 -62.39 -3.03
CA GLY A 229 -0.34 -62.17 -4.44
C GLY A 229 1.11 -61.72 -4.66
N GLU A 230 1.40 -61.18 -5.85
CA GLU A 230 2.75 -60.70 -6.20
C GLU A 230 3.12 -59.41 -5.46
N GLY A 231 2.15 -58.72 -4.84
CA GLY A 231 2.38 -57.54 -4.01
C GLY A 231 3.02 -56.39 -4.77
N THR A 232 2.23 -55.50 -5.36
CA THR A 232 2.77 -54.28 -5.98
C THR A 232 2.80 -53.16 -4.95
N THR A 233 3.89 -52.38 -4.92
CA THR A 233 4.00 -51.23 -4.03
C THR A 233 3.62 -49.95 -4.75
N LYS A 234 2.67 -49.21 -4.15
CA LYS A 234 2.34 -47.82 -4.51
C LYS A 234 2.88 -46.90 -3.43
N SER A 235 3.55 -45.83 -3.84
CA SER A 235 3.92 -44.72 -2.94
C SER A 235 3.12 -43.47 -3.28
N ASN A 236 2.80 -42.67 -2.27
CA ASN A 236 2.19 -41.36 -2.45
C ASN A 236 3.22 -40.22 -2.24
N GLU A 237 2.83 -38.99 -2.59
CA GLU A 237 3.70 -37.81 -2.51
C GLU A 237 4.09 -37.44 -1.06
N THR A 238 3.34 -37.90 -0.07
CA THR A 238 3.64 -37.71 1.36
C THR A 238 4.65 -38.71 1.91
N GLY A 239 5.14 -39.64 1.08
CA GLY A 239 6.12 -40.66 1.47
C GLY A 239 5.53 -41.93 2.09
N ALA A 240 4.20 -42.07 2.14
CA ALA A 240 3.55 -43.32 2.54
C ALA A 240 3.61 -44.32 1.38
N SER A 241 3.83 -45.60 1.72
CA SER A 241 3.82 -46.70 0.76
C SER A 241 2.84 -47.80 1.19
N LEU A 242 2.20 -48.42 0.21
CA LEU A 242 1.26 -49.52 0.37
C LEU A 242 1.65 -50.64 -0.58
N THR A 243 1.85 -51.85 -0.06
CA THR A 243 1.89 -53.05 -0.87
C THR A 243 0.49 -53.63 -0.96
N TYR A 244 -0.06 -53.74 -2.17
CA TYR A 244 -1.43 -54.17 -2.40
C TYR A 244 -1.50 -55.44 -3.25
N SER A 245 -2.59 -56.19 -3.09
CA SER A 245 -2.87 -57.44 -3.80
C SER A 245 -3.43 -57.19 -5.20
N LYS A 246 -4.26 -56.15 -5.36
CA LYS A 246 -4.92 -55.83 -6.63
C LYS A 246 -5.23 -54.33 -6.76
N ALA A 247 -5.05 -53.76 -7.95
CA ALA A 247 -5.57 -52.43 -8.29
C ALA A 247 -6.82 -52.60 -9.16
N THR A 248 -7.85 -51.80 -8.89
CA THR A 248 -9.12 -51.83 -9.60
C THR A 248 -9.45 -50.44 -10.11
N ALA A 249 -9.44 -50.29 -11.44
CA ALA A 249 -9.79 -49.06 -12.13
C ALA A 249 -11.26 -49.08 -12.58
N PHE A 250 -11.94 -47.93 -12.47
CA PHE A 250 -13.35 -47.77 -12.84
C PHE A 250 -13.66 -46.30 -13.16
N TYR A 251 -14.71 -46.06 -13.94
CA TYR A 251 -15.20 -44.70 -14.22
C TYR A 251 -16.34 -44.35 -13.24
N TYR A 252 -16.19 -43.25 -12.51
CA TYR A 252 -17.17 -42.79 -11.52
C TYR A 252 -18.02 -41.64 -12.08
N GLU A 253 -19.35 -41.79 -12.03
CA GLU A 253 -20.32 -40.83 -12.60
C GLU A 253 -21.17 -40.13 -11.52
N ASN A 254 -20.61 -39.90 -10.33
CA ASN A 254 -21.32 -39.30 -9.18
C ASN A 254 -22.50 -40.13 -8.65
N ARG A 255 -22.65 -41.37 -9.11
CA ARG A 255 -23.71 -42.29 -8.74
C ARG A 255 -23.13 -43.54 -8.09
N THR A 256 -23.97 -44.24 -7.35
CA THR A 256 -23.63 -45.51 -6.74
C THR A 256 -23.13 -46.51 -7.77
N LEU A 257 -21.98 -47.12 -7.52
CA LEU A 257 -21.34 -48.07 -8.43
C LEU A 257 -20.88 -49.32 -7.68
N ASP A 258 -21.36 -50.49 -8.11
CA ASP A 258 -20.95 -51.79 -7.60
C ASP A 258 -19.74 -52.31 -8.38
N ILE A 259 -18.67 -52.65 -7.65
CA ILE A 259 -17.42 -53.12 -8.22
C ILE A 259 -17.04 -54.43 -7.54
N CYS A 260 -16.68 -55.43 -8.33
CA CYS A 260 -16.17 -56.70 -7.83
C CYS A 260 -14.89 -57.06 -8.55
N ASP A 261 -13.85 -57.39 -7.79
CA ASP A 261 -12.58 -57.91 -8.31
C ASP A 261 -12.23 -59.22 -7.63
N TYR A 262 -11.24 -59.93 -8.18
CA TYR A 262 -10.83 -61.25 -7.71
C TYR A 262 -9.33 -61.28 -7.42
N VAL A 263 -8.98 -61.71 -6.21
CA VAL A 263 -7.60 -62.00 -5.82
C VAL A 263 -7.40 -63.51 -5.91
N ASN A 264 -6.47 -63.94 -6.77
CA ASN A 264 -6.15 -65.35 -6.94
C ASN A 264 -5.39 -65.90 -5.72
N LYS A 265 -5.48 -67.21 -5.50
CA LYS A 265 -4.67 -67.88 -4.48
C LYS A 265 -3.17 -67.79 -4.79
N PRO A 266 -2.30 -67.73 -3.75
CA PRO A 266 -0.85 -67.81 -3.91
C PRO A 266 -0.42 -69.20 -4.43
N VAL A 267 0.89 -69.41 -4.64
CA VAL A 267 1.43 -70.73 -5.02
C VAL A 267 1.10 -71.74 -3.91
N GLY A 268 0.06 -72.56 -4.12
CA GLY A 268 -0.49 -73.49 -3.15
C GLY A 268 -1.99 -73.28 -2.91
N ASP A 269 -2.49 -73.75 -1.77
CA ASP A 269 -3.85 -73.48 -1.31
C ASP A 269 -3.86 -72.34 -0.28
N PHE A 270 -5.01 -71.67 -0.12
CA PHE A 270 -5.18 -70.75 1.01
C PHE A 270 -4.95 -71.47 2.34
N GLN A 271 -4.35 -70.75 3.29
CA GLN A 271 -4.20 -71.22 4.66
C GLN A 271 -5.53 -71.13 5.40
N LYS A 272 -5.70 -71.98 6.41
CA LYS A 272 -6.82 -71.85 7.33
C LYS A 272 -6.54 -70.70 8.29
N GLY A 273 -7.53 -69.87 8.57
CA GLY A 273 -7.41 -68.78 9.51
C GLY A 273 -8.19 -67.53 9.10
N ASN A 274 -7.91 -66.44 9.80
CA ASN A 274 -8.54 -65.15 9.60
C ASN A 274 -7.76 -64.34 8.58
N TYR A 275 -8.46 -63.82 7.59
CA TYR A 275 -7.96 -62.92 6.58
C TYR A 275 -8.59 -61.55 6.78
N MET A 276 -7.89 -60.51 6.33
CA MET A 276 -8.40 -59.14 6.32
C MET A 276 -8.24 -58.54 4.93
N ALA A 277 -9.32 -58.01 4.37
CA ALA A 277 -9.27 -57.21 3.15
C ALA A 277 -9.46 -55.74 3.50
N ILE A 278 -8.64 -54.88 2.89
CA ILE A 278 -8.67 -53.43 3.04
C ILE A 278 -8.71 -52.79 1.66
N VAL A 279 -9.60 -51.82 1.47
CA VAL A 279 -9.68 -51.02 0.24
C VAL A 279 -9.17 -49.61 0.52
N TYR A 280 -8.32 -49.10 -0.35
CA TYR A 280 -7.73 -47.77 -0.28
C TYR A 280 -8.09 -46.94 -1.52
N ASP A 281 -8.19 -45.62 -1.36
CA ASP A 281 -8.32 -44.68 -2.46
C ASP A 281 -6.96 -44.42 -3.16
N SER A 282 -6.98 -43.58 -4.19
CA SER A 282 -5.78 -43.19 -4.94
C SER A 282 -4.73 -42.43 -4.11
N LYS A 283 -5.12 -41.84 -2.97
CA LYS A 283 -4.26 -41.14 -2.02
C LYS A 283 -3.76 -42.07 -0.89
N LEU A 284 -4.06 -43.36 -0.96
CA LEU A 284 -3.77 -44.38 0.06
C LEU A 284 -4.55 -44.20 1.37
N LYS A 285 -5.72 -43.55 1.35
CA LYS A 285 -6.65 -43.49 2.48
C LYS A 285 -7.53 -44.74 2.52
N ILE A 286 -7.73 -45.30 3.70
CA ILE A 286 -8.59 -46.47 3.90
C ILE A 286 -10.05 -46.09 3.69
N LEU A 287 -10.72 -46.82 2.79
CA LEU A 287 -12.14 -46.68 2.50
C LEU A 287 -13.01 -47.71 3.21
N GLY A 288 -12.46 -48.90 3.49
CA GLY A 288 -13.18 -49.97 4.18
C GLY A 288 -12.28 -51.14 4.56
N LYS A 289 -12.69 -51.88 5.58
CA LYS A 289 -12.04 -53.11 6.06
C LYS A 289 -13.08 -54.20 6.26
N SER A 290 -12.72 -55.44 5.95
CA SER A 290 -13.57 -56.61 6.14
C SER A 290 -12.70 -57.80 6.53
N GLU A 291 -13.09 -58.48 7.59
CA GLU A 291 -12.45 -59.72 8.04
C GLU A 291 -13.29 -60.92 7.62
N PHE A 292 -12.64 -62.02 7.28
CA PHE A 292 -13.30 -63.27 6.94
C PHE A 292 -12.42 -64.48 7.29
N THR A 293 -13.02 -65.64 7.55
CA THR A 293 -12.30 -66.83 8.01
C THR A 293 -12.42 -67.97 7.00
N LEU A 294 -11.29 -68.59 6.67
CA LEU A 294 -11.23 -69.84 5.91
C LEU A 294 -10.96 -71.03 6.85
N LYS A 295 -11.77 -72.08 6.71
CA LYS A 295 -11.80 -73.30 7.53
C LYS A 295 -11.09 -74.49 6.89
#